data_AF-A0A392NVP8-F1
#
_entry.id   AF-A0A392NVP8-F1
#
_cell.length_a   1.000
_cell.length_b   1.000
_cell.length_c   1.000
_cell.angle_alpha   90.00
_cell.angle_beta   90.00
_cell.angle_gamma   90.00
#
_symmetry.space_group_name_H-M   'P 1'
#
loop_
_entity.id
_entity.type
_entity.pdbx_description
1 polymer ?
#
loop_
_entity_poly.entity_id
_entity_poly.type
_entity_poly.pdbx_seq_one_letter_code
_entity_poly.pdbx_strand_id
1 'polypeptide(L)'
;RDPNALAYAIKRSCENKAEVVSLDEREGGVRATLNLGHTFGHAIETSVGYGHWLHGEAVAAGTVMAVDMSYRLGWIDDSIVKRVSDILKQAKLPIVPPEIMTVDMFKSVMA
;
A
#
# COMPACT_ATOMS: atom_id res chain seq x y z
N ARG A 1 -2.80 -9.60 21.73
CA ARG A 1 -3.06 -8.29 21.09
C ARG A 1 -3.98 -7.51 22.02
N ASP A 2 -3.78 -6.21 22.17
CA ASP A 2 -4.65 -5.36 23.00
C ASP A 2 -6.00 -5.07 22.30
N PRO A 3 -7.14 -5.51 22.87
CA PRO A 3 -8.46 -5.28 22.28
C PRO A 3 -8.82 -3.81 22.09
N ASN A 4 -8.38 -2.93 23.00
CA ASN A 4 -8.69 -1.49 22.93
C ASN A 4 -7.97 -0.82 21.77
N ALA A 5 -6.68 -1.14 21.58
CA ALA A 5 -5.92 -0.68 20.43
C ALA A 5 -6.52 -1.15 19.10
N LEU A 6 -6.97 -2.41 19.02
CA LEU A 6 -7.65 -2.97 17.85
C LEU A 6 -8.97 -2.25 17.56
N ALA A 7 -9.82 -2.06 18.57
CA ALA A 7 -11.10 -1.37 18.41
C ALA A 7 -10.90 0.08 17.93
N TYR A 8 -9.89 0.76 18.47
CA TYR A 8 -9.53 2.11 18.03
C TYR A 8 -9.05 2.13 16.57
N ALA A 9 -8.15 1.22 16.18
CA ALA A 9 -7.64 1.14 14.81
C ALA A 9 -8.77 0.86 13.79
N ILE A 10 -9.70 -0.05 14.13
CA ILE A 10 -10.88 -0.33 13.29
C ILE A 10 -11.73 0.93 13.15
N LYS A 11 -12.11 1.55 14.28
CA LYS A 11 -12.93 2.77 14.28
C LYS A 11 -12.29 3.86 13.42
N ARG A 12 -11.01 4.15 13.64
CA ARG A 12 -10.31 5.23 12.92
C ARG A 12 -10.16 4.93 11.43
N SER A 13 -9.97 3.66 11.06
CA SER A 13 -9.91 3.24 9.65
C SER A 13 -11.26 3.46 8.96
N CYS A 14 -12.37 3.10 9.63
CA CYS A 14 -13.71 3.33 9.10
C CYS A 14 -14.02 4.83 8.94
N GLU A 15 -13.65 5.66 9.93
CA GLU A 15 -13.82 7.11 9.87
C GLU A 15 -13.09 7.72 8.66
N ASN A 16 -11.80 7.41 8.49
CA ASN A 16 -11.00 7.93 7.37
C ASN A 16 -11.62 7.55 6.01
N LYS A 17 -12.03 6.29 5.85
CA LYS A 17 -12.63 5.82 4.58
C LYS A 17 -14.00 6.45 4.35
N ALA A 18 -14.83 6.54 5.38
CA ALA A 18 -16.15 7.16 5.29
C ALA A 18 -16.05 8.63 4.88
N GLU A 19 -15.11 9.38 5.46
CA GLU A 19 -14.84 10.77 5.10
C GLU A 19 -14.48 10.89 3.61
N VAL A 20 -13.47 10.17 3.14
CA VAL A 20 -13.02 10.21 1.74
C VAL A 20 -14.10 9.76 0.75
N VAL A 21 -14.81 8.67 1.05
CA VAL A 21 -15.89 8.16 0.19
C VAL A 21 -17.09 9.12 0.16
N SER A 22 -17.39 9.81 1.27
CA SER A 22 -18.48 10.80 1.30
C SER A 22 -18.20 12.02 0.41
N LEU A 23 -16.92 12.37 0.24
CA LEU A 23 -16.48 13.46 -0.63
C LEU A 23 -16.43 13.06 -2.11
N ASP A 24 -16.27 11.77 -2.41
CA ASP A 24 -16.09 11.26 -3.76
C ASP A 24 -16.56 9.79 -3.88
N GLU A 25 -17.88 9.60 -3.92
CA GLU A 25 -18.48 8.26 -3.94
C GLU A 25 -18.12 7.48 -5.22
N ARG A 26 -17.97 8.17 -6.35
CA ARG A 26 -17.75 7.56 -7.68
C ARG A 26 -16.28 7.44 -8.09
N GLU A 27 -15.36 7.79 -7.20
CA GLU A 27 -13.91 7.66 -7.42
C GLU A 27 -13.38 8.45 -8.62
N GLY A 28 -13.80 9.72 -8.73
CA GLY A 28 -13.33 10.65 -9.77
C GLY A 28 -12.20 11.58 -9.33
N GLY A 29 -11.84 11.60 -8.06
CA GLY A 29 -10.90 12.55 -7.47
C GLY A 29 -10.27 12.03 -6.18
N VAL A 30 -10.67 12.61 -5.03
CA VAL A 30 -9.98 12.38 -3.74
C VAL A 30 -10.01 10.92 -3.30
N ARG A 31 -11.00 10.12 -3.71
CA ARG A 31 -11.07 8.71 -3.32
C ARG A 31 -9.94 7.86 -3.91
N ALA A 32 -9.35 8.27 -5.03
CA ALA A 32 -8.17 7.62 -5.59
C ALA A 32 -6.96 7.63 -4.64
N THR A 33 -6.94 8.52 -3.63
CA THR A 33 -5.88 8.54 -2.61
C THR A 33 -5.84 7.27 -1.75
N LEU A 34 -6.95 6.52 -1.67
CA LEU A 34 -7.00 5.23 -0.98
C LEU A 34 -6.20 4.13 -1.69
N ASN A 35 -5.83 4.36 -2.96
CA ASN A 35 -5.09 3.41 -3.79
C ASN A 35 -3.57 3.51 -3.61
N LEU A 36 -3.06 4.16 -2.54
CA LEU A 36 -1.62 4.15 -2.23
C LEU A 36 -1.09 2.72 -2.19
N GLY A 37 -0.04 2.46 -2.96
CA GLY A 37 0.58 1.14 -3.08
C GLY A 37 -0.21 0.11 -3.90
N HIS A 38 -1.48 0.34 -4.24
CA HIS A 38 -2.33 -0.65 -4.91
C HIS A 38 -1.93 -0.89 -6.36
N THR A 39 -1.41 0.13 -7.08
CA THR A 39 -0.90 -0.05 -8.45
C THR A 39 0.23 -1.10 -8.50
N PHE A 40 1.17 -1.02 -7.56
CA PHE A 40 2.25 -1.99 -7.43
C PHE A 40 1.75 -3.31 -6.81
N GLY A 41 0.88 -3.25 -5.81
CA GLY A 41 0.31 -4.42 -5.15
C GLY A 41 -0.46 -5.32 -6.12
N HIS A 42 -1.36 -4.76 -6.92
CA HIS A 42 -2.10 -5.51 -7.94
C HIS A 42 -1.18 -6.13 -8.99
N ALA A 43 -0.07 -5.46 -9.35
CA ALA A 43 0.93 -6.04 -10.23
C ALA A 43 1.62 -7.26 -9.61
N ILE A 44 1.95 -7.23 -8.31
CA ILE A 44 2.48 -8.38 -7.58
C ILE A 44 1.46 -9.53 -7.54
N GLU A 45 0.22 -9.24 -7.14
CA GLU A 45 -0.84 -10.26 -7.03
C GLU A 45 -1.13 -10.95 -8.36
N THR A 46 -1.23 -10.17 -9.44
CA THR A 46 -1.51 -10.68 -10.78
C THR A 46 -0.36 -11.53 -11.31
N SER A 47 0.88 -11.11 -11.04
CA SER A 47 2.08 -11.72 -11.62
C SER A 47 2.55 -12.99 -10.91
N VAL A 48 2.37 -13.06 -9.59
CA VAL A 48 2.77 -14.23 -8.78
C VAL A 48 1.66 -15.29 -8.74
N GLY A 49 0.43 -14.90 -9.11
CA GLY A 49 -0.75 -15.76 -9.07
C GLY A 49 -1.53 -15.57 -7.77
N TYR A 50 -2.86 -15.51 -7.91
CA TYR A 50 -3.78 -15.29 -6.80
C TYR A 50 -3.58 -16.32 -5.67
N GLY A 51 -3.43 -15.81 -4.45
CA GLY A 51 -3.33 -16.63 -3.22
C GLY A 51 -1.90 -16.97 -2.78
N HIS A 52 -0.87 -16.67 -3.59
CA HIS A 52 0.52 -16.80 -3.13
C HIS A 52 0.92 -15.71 -2.15
N TRP A 53 0.43 -14.49 -2.37
CA TRP A 53 0.51 -13.37 -1.45
C TRP A 53 -0.89 -12.92 -1.07
N LEU A 54 -1.08 -12.58 0.19
CA LEU A 54 -2.29 -11.92 0.64
C LEU A 54 -2.30 -10.49 0.09
N HIS A 55 -3.49 -9.96 -0.19
CA HIS A 55 -3.66 -8.58 -0.66
C HIS A 55 -2.93 -7.56 0.22
N GLY A 56 -3.03 -7.69 1.55
CA GLY A 56 -2.33 -6.79 2.48
C GLY A 56 -0.80 -6.90 2.43
N GLU A 57 -0.25 -8.05 2.05
CA GLU A 57 1.20 -8.24 1.84
C GLU A 57 1.64 -7.53 0.57
N ALA A 58 0.87 -7.67 -0.51
CA ALA A 58 1.17 -7.03 -1.78
C ALA A 58 1.06 -5.49 -1.68
N VAL A 59 0.02 -4.98 -1.01
CA VAL A 59 -0.14 -3.54 -0.74
C VAL A 59 0.97 -3.01 0.17
N ALA A 60 1.48 -3.79 1.12
CA ALA A 60 2.61 -3.37 1.96
C ALA A 60 3.88 -3.14 1.13
N ALA A 61 4.29 -4.13 0.33
CA ALA A 61 5.43 -3.99 -0.58
C ALA A 61 5.19 -2.85 -1.59
N GLY A 62 3.99 -2.76 -2.16
CA GLY A 62 3.61 -1.71 -3.09
C GLY A 62 3.64 -0.30 -2.47
N THR A 63 3.29 -0.18 -1.18
CA THR A 63 3.39 1.09 -0.44
C THR A 63 4.85 1.53 -0.31
N VAL A 64 5.77 0.60 -0.02
CA VAL A 64 7.21 0.90 0.02
C VAL A 64 7.72 1.34 -1.35
N MET A 65 7.27 0.70 -2.43
CA MET A 65 7.62 1.12 -3.79
C MET A 65 7.11 2.53 -4.13
N ALA A 66 5.89 2.88 -3.73
CA ALA A 66 5.34 4.22 -3.91
C ALA A 66 6.11 5.28 -3.11
N VAL A 67 6.56 4.92 -1.91
CA VAL A 67 7.40 5.78 -1.05
C VAL A 67 8.81 5.96 -1.62
N ASP A 68 9.45 4.89 -2.10
CA ASP A 68 10.75 4.98 -2.79
C ASP A 68 10.64 5.87 -4.05
N MET A 69 9.58 5.72 -4.84
CA MET A 69 9.32 6.61 -5.98
C MET A 69 9.14 8.07 -5.55
N SER A 70 8.35 8.33 -4.51
CA SER A 70 8.14 9.69 -3.98
C SER A 70 9.43 10.33 -3.47
N TYR A 71 10.30 9.54 -2.83
CA TYR A 71 11.62 9.99 -2.38
C TYR A 71 12.54 10.32 -3.57
N ARG A 72 12.60 9.46 -4.58
CA ARG A 72 13.39 9.70 -5.81
C ARG A 72 12.93 10.94 -6.58
N LEU A 73 11.65 11.27 -6.52
CA LEU A 73 11.08 12.50 -7.10
C LEU A 73 11.33 13.75 -6.24
N GLY A 74 11.93 13.60 -5.05
CA GLY A 74 12.23 14.70 -4.13
C GLY A 74 11.00 15.26 -3.40
N TRP A 75 9.88 14.52 -3.35
CA TRP A 75 8.65 14.99 -2.70
C TRP A 75 8.63 14.75 -1.19
N ILE A 76 9.42 13.79 -0.72
CA ILE A 76 9.55 13.41 0.69
C ILE A 76 11.01 13.21 1.05
N ASP A 77 11.33 13.28 2.34
CA ASP A 77 12.66 12.98 2.87
C ASP A 77 12.81 11.51 3.31
N ASP A 78 14.04 11.12 3.62
CA ASP A 78 14.41 9.78 4.10
C ASP A 78 13.72 9.41 5.43
N SER A 79 13.33 10.38 6.25
CA SER A 79 12.65 10.09 7.51
C SER A 79 11.29 9.44 7.27
N ILE A 80 10.58 9.81 6.21
CA ILE A 80 9.31 9.18 5.82
C ILE A 80 9.56 7.76 5.30
N VAL A 81 10.58 7.57 4.46
CA VAL A 81 10.99 6.25 3.94
C VAL A 81 11.25 5.27 5.07
N LYS A 82 12.03 5.71 6.06
CA LYS A 82 12.36 4.92 7.24
C LYS A 82 11.13 4.63 8.10
N ARG A 83 10.30 5.63 8.39
CA ARG A 83 9.08 5.46 9.20
C ARG A 83 8.11 4.44 8.61
N VAL A 84 7.89 4.49 7.30
CA VAL A 84 7.00 3.55 6.59
C VAL A 84 7.59 2.13 6.61
N SER A 85 8.88 2.01 6.32
CA SER A 85 9.57 0.71 6.37
C SER A 85 9.51 0.09 7.77
N ASP A 86 9.74 0.88 8.81
CA ASP A 86 9.79 0.42 10.20
C ASP A 86 8.41 -0.03 10.70
N ILE A 87 7.33 0.70 10.43
CA ILE A 87 5.99 0.29 10.88
C ILE A 87 5.50 -0.99 10.18
N LEU A 88 5.80 -1.16 8.88
CA LEU A 88 5.45 -2.38 8.14
C LEU A 88 6.25 -3.59 8.64
N LYS A 89 7.54 -3.43 8.92
CA LYS A 89 8.37 -4.47 9.56
C LYS A 89 7.83 -4.86 10.94
N GLN A 90 7.42 -3.89 11.77
CA GLN A 90 6.81 -4.16 13.07
C GLN A 90 5.50 -4.94 12.94
N ALA A 91 4.73 -4.69 11.89
CA ALA A 91 3.53 -5.45 11.54
C ALA A 91 3.82 -6.83 10.91
N LYS A 92 5.10 -7.18 10.70
CA LYS A 92 5.56 -8.41 10.02
C LYS A 92 5.05 -8.52 8.58
N LEU A 93 4.91 -7.39 7.91
CA LEU A 93 4.54 -7.32 6.50
C LEU A 93 5.80 -7.25 5.62
N PRO A 94 5.76 -7.79 4.40
CA PRO A 94 6.86 -7.66 3.47
C PRO A 94 7.01 -6.20 3.01
N ILE A 95 8.26 -5.80 2.81
CA ILE A 95 8.65 -4.45 2.37
C ILE A 95 9.41 -4.46 1.03
N VAL A 96 9.51 -5.62 0.42
CA VAL A 96 10.13 -5.83 -0.90
C VAL A 96 9.20 -6.75 -1.69
N PRO A 97 9.07 -6.57 -3.01
CA PRO A 97 8.31 -7.49 -3.84
C PRO A 97 8.99 -8.87 -3.89
N PRO A 98 8.26 -9.94 -4.28
CA PRO A 98 8.83 -11.26 -4.52
C PRO A 98 9.98 -11.22 -5.53
N GLU A 99 11.01 -12.04 -5.31
CA GLU A 99 12.22 -12.08 -6.17
C GLU A 99 11.93 -12.42 -7.64
N ILE A 100 10.82 -13.12 -7.89
CA ILE A 100 10.38 -13.46 -9.26
C ILE A 100 9.86 -12.25 -10.04
N MET A 101 9.53 -11.15 -9.36
CA MET A 101 9.00 -9.96 -10.02
C MET A 101 10.05 -9.31 -10.90
N THR A 102 9.69 -9.06 -12.15
CA THR A 102 10.52 -8.31 -13.12
C THR A 102 9.89 -6.97 -13.44
N VAL A 103 10.70 -6.06 -14.00
CA VAL A 103 10.22 -4.74 -14.47
C VAL A 103 9.09 -4.90 -15.50
N ASP A 104 9.21 -5.87 -16.42
CA ASP A 104 8.22 -6.08 -17.46
C ASP A 104 6.90 -6.61 -16.90
N MET A 105 6.94 -7.45 -15.86
CA MET A 105 5.75 -7.90 -15.13
C MET A 105 5.02 -6.76 -14.44
N PHE A 106 5.75 -5.80 -13.87
CA PHE A 106 5.12 -4.59 -13.34
C PHE A 106 4.49 -3.75 -14.47
N LYS A 107 5.24 -3.46 -15.53
CA LYS A 107 4.79 -2.59 -16.62
C LYS A 107 3.60 -3.16 -17.41
N SER A 108 3.48 -4.48 -17.52
CA SER A 108 2.37 -5.10 -18.26
C SER A 108 1.03 -5.00 -17.53
N VAL A 109 1.05 -4.83 -16.21
CA VAL A 109 -0.16 -4.73 -15.36
C VAL A 109 -0.47 -3.29 -14.97
N MET A 110 0.55 -2.47 -14.77
CA MET A 110 0.42 -1.05 -14.44
C MET A 110 0.05 -0.24 -15.70
N ALA A 111 -1.22 -0.28 -16.09
CA ALA A 111 -1.80 0.54 -17.15
C ALA A 111 -2.47 1.80 -16.59
#